data_AF-A0A932UEY8-F1
#
_entry.id   AF-A0A932UEY8-F1
#
_cell.length_a   1.000
_cell.length_b   1.000
_cell.length_c   1.000
_cell.angle_alpha   90.00
_cell.angle_beta   90.00
_cell.angle_gamma   90.00
#
_symmetry.space_group_name_H-M   'P 1'
#
loop_
_entity.id
_entity.type
_entity.pdbx_description
1 polymer ?
#
loop_
_entity_poly.entity_id
_entity_poly.type
_entity_poly.pdbx_seq_one_letter_code
_entity_poly.pdbx_strand_id
1 'polypeptide(L)'
;MASKDNRNPVAREVKAITLANTGAVEIKAGFALVASGTKNGVTYRVTRDRCTCPDATYRGGRCCHQIAAAIVCARIRRQRCEQHVSGVA
;
A
#
# COMPACT_ATOMS: atom_id res chain seq x y z
N MET A 1 -21.42 -2.46 11.75
CA MET A 1 -20.93 -1.21 12.37
C MET A 1 -19.52 -0.96 11.87
N ALA A 2 -19.30 0.03 10.99
CA ALA A 2 -18.00 0.27 10.37
C ALA A 2 -17.46 1.67 10.72
N SER A 3 -16.15 1.71 11.02
CA SER A 3 -15.25 2.86 10.86
C SER A 3 -15.34 4.01 11.88
N LYS A 4 -14.82 3.81 13.10
CA LYS A 4 -14.37 4.92 13.98
C LYS A 4 -12.84 5.03 14.15
N ASP A 5 -12.07 4.03 13.76
CA ASP A 5 -10.61 3.97 14.00
C ASP A 5 -9.69 4.72 13.03
N ASN A 6 -10.24 5.48 12.08
CA ASN A 6 -9.41 6.04 11.00
C ASN A 6 -8.50 7.22 11.43
N ARG A 7 -8.53 7.63 12.72
CA ARG A 7 -7.65 8.66 13.31
C ARG A 7 -6.50 8.08 14.15
N ASN A 8 -6.52 6.78 14.45
CA ASN A 8 -5.45 6.13 15.20
C ASN A 8 -4.29 5.76 14.24
N PRO A 9 -3.07 6.30 14.44
CA PRO A 9 -1.92 5.97 13.58
C PRO A 9 -1.60 4.47 13.60
N VAL A 10 -1.74 3.81 14.74
CA VAL A 10 -1.51 2.36 14.89
C VAL A 10 -2.50 1.56 14.04
N ALA A 11 -3.78 1.94 14.04
CA ALA A 11 -4.79 1.26 13.22
C ALA A 11 -4.52 1.43 11.71
N ARG A 12 -3.94 2.56 11.30
CA ARG A 12 -3.57 2.83 9.90
C ARG A 12 -2.40 1.94 9.46
N GLU A 13 -1.40 1.79 10.31
CA GLU A 13 -0.23 0.94 10.05
C GLU A 13 -0.60 -0.54 10.01
N VAL A 14 -1.39 -1.02 10.99
CA VAL A 14 -1.88 -2.41 11.00
C VAL A 14 -2.64 -2.72 9.71
N LYS A 15 -3.56 -1.84 9.29
CA LYS A 15 -4.30 -2.01 8.03
C LYS A 15 -3.38 -2.00 6.81
N ALA A 16 -2.35 -1.16 6.81
CA ALA A 16 -1.38 -1.11 5.72
C ALA A 16 -0.56 -2.41 5.62
N ILE A 17 -0.13 -2.97 6.75
CA ILE A 17 0.57 -4.25 6.82
C ILE A 17 -0.33 -5.38 6.32
N THR A 18 -1.60 -5.41 6.75
CA THR A 18 -2.57 -6.39 6.24
C THR A 18 -2.69 -6.32 4.72
N LEU A 19 -2.90 -5.12 4.16
CA LEU A 19 -2.99 -4.93 2.71
C LEU A 19 -1.73 -5.40 1.96
N ALA A 20 -0.55 -5.12 2.52
CA ALA A 20 0.73 -5.54 1.94
C ALA A 20 0.95 -7.06 1.99
N ASN A 21 0.36 -7.74 2.97
CA ASN A 21 0.50 -9.19 3.16
C ASN A 21 -0.53 -10.00 2.38
N THR A 22 -1.74 -9.48 2.16
CA THR A 22 -2.83 -10.20 1.47
C THR A 22 -2.73 -10.17 -0.06
N GLY A 23 -1.66 -9.61 -0.62
CA GLY A 23 -1.53 -9.44 -2.07
C GLY A 23 -2.47 -8.38 -2.65
N ALA A 24 -3.08 -7.55 -1.81
CA ALA A 24 -3.99 -6.48 -2.23
C ALA A 24 -3.29 -5.30 -2.91
N VAL A 25 -1.98 -5.39 -3.15
CA VAL A 25 -1.14 -4.34 -3.71
C VAL A 25 -0.46 -4.85 -4.97
N GLU A 26 -0.76 -4.21 -6.09
CA GLU A 26 -0.12 -4.48 -7.37
C GLU A 26 0.76 -3.29 -7.77
N ILE A 27 2.05 -3.54 -8.00
CA ILE A 27 3.00 -2.49 -8.42
C ILE A 27 3.04 -2.44 -9.95
N LYS A 28 2.79 -1.26 -10.52
CA LYS A 28 2.87 -0.94 -11.95
C LYS A 28 4.00 0.07 -12.21
N ALA A 29 4.32 0.31 -13.48
CA ALA A 29 5.29 1.33 -13.87
C ALA A 29 4.78 2.74 -13.45
N GLY A 30 5.40 3.33 -12.43
CA GLY A 30 5.11 4.69 -11.96
C GLY A 30 3.95 4.83 -10.96
N PHE A 31 3.23 3.75 -10.61
CA PHE A 31 2.16 3.78 -9.60
C PHE A 31 1.88 2.39 -9.03
N ALA A 32 1.12 2.31 -7.94
CA ALA A 32 0.57 1.08 -7.40
C ALA A 32 -0.97 1.10 -7.46
N LEU A 33 -1.58 -0.07 -7.62
CA LEU A 33 -3.01 -0.30 -7.43
C LEU A 33 -3.20 -1.03 -6.11
N VAL A 34 -4.06 -0.49 -5.25
CA VAL A 34 -4.36 -1.11 -3.96
C VAL A 34 -5.84 -1.39 -3.85
N ALA A 35 -6.21 -2.66 -3.66
CA ALA A 35 -7.60 -3.06 -3.50
C ALA A 35 -8.21 -2.47 -2.22
N SER A 36 -9.48 -2.08 -2.31
CA SER A 36 -10.23 -1.55 -1.18
C SER A 36 -10.56 -2.67 -0.20
N GLY A 37 -10.09 -2.56 1.03
CA GLY A 37 -10.41 -3.54 2.09
C GLY A 37 -11.88 -3.56 2.52
N THR A 38 -12.72 -2.63 2.02
CA THR A 38 -14.15 -2.53 2.38
C THR A 38 -15.10 -2.59 1.19
N LYS A 39 -14.59 -2.48 -0.05
CA LYS A 39 -15.42 -2.47 -1.26
C LYS A 39 -14.84 -3.46 -2.26
N ASN A 40 -15.57 -4.55 -2.52
CA ASN A 40 -15.13 -5.56 -3.47
C ASN A 40 -15.04 -4.95 -4.89
N GLY A 41 -14.04 -5.36 -5.67
CA GLY A 41 -13.81 -4.86 -7.03
C GLY A 41 -13.31 -3.42 -7.16
N VAL A 42 -13.11 -2.68 -6.07
CA VAL A 42 -12.58 -1.31 -6.11
C VAL A 42 -11.08 -1.32 -5.87
N THR A 43 -10.33 -0.66 -6.76
CA THR A 43 -8.89 -0.41 -6.58
C THR A 43 -8.60 1.08 -6.56
N TYR A 44 -7.68 1.49 -5.69
CA TYR A 44 -7.20 2.85 -5.60
C TYR A 44 -5.84 2.96 -6.28
N ARG A 45 -5.67 3.99 -7.11
CA ARG A 45 -4.38 4.34 -7.69
C ARG A 45 -3.57 5.11 -6.66
N VAL A 46 -2.34 4.66 -6.45
CA VAL A 46 -1.42 5.17 -5.44
C VAL A 46 -0.12 5.56 -6.12
N THR A 47 0.31 6.78 -5.87
CA THR A 47 1.62 7.33 -6.23
C THR A 47 2.35 7.73 -4.95
N ARG A 48 3.59 8.20 -5.07
CA ARG A 48 4.36 8.71 -3.92
C ARG A 48 3.56 9.76 -3.15
N ASP A 49 2.97 10.71 -3.87
CA ASP A 49 2.40 11.92 -3.26
C ASP A 49 0.87 11.90 -3.21
N ARG A 50 0.22 11.05 -4.02
CA ARG A 50 -1.25 11.03 -4.15
C ARG A 50 -1.82 9.62 -4.08
N CYS A 51 -2.97 9.49 -3.41
CA CYS A 51 -3.82 8.32 -3.49
C CYS A 51 -5.25 8.73 -3.85
N THR A 52 -5.93 7.93 -4.69
CA THR A 52 -7.33 8.19 -5.09
C THR A 52 -8.37 7.71 -4.06
N CYS A 53 -7.95 7.25 -2.89
CA CYS A 53 -8.89 6.86 -1.84
C CYS A 53 -9.53 8.10 -1.21
N PRO A 54 -10.81 8.02 -0.77
CA PRO A 54 -11.50 9.17 -0.16
C PRO A 54 -10.70 9.79 0.99
N ASP A 55 -10.10 8.94 1.83
CA ASP A 55 -9.31 9.40 2.98
C ASP A 55 -8.13 10.30 2.59
N ALA A 56 -7.46 10.02 1.47
CA ALA A 56 -6.35 10.83 0.99
C ALA A 56 -6.85 12.13 0.36
N THR A 57 -7.93 12.06 -0.42
CA THR A 57 -8.57 13.24 -1.04
C THR A 57 -9.07 14.24 -0.01
N TYR A 58 -9.70 13.78 1.07
CA TYR A 58 -10.27 14.68 2.09
C TYR A 58 -9.27 15.17 3.14
N ARG A 59 -8.20 14.41 3.41
CA ARG A 59 -7.28 14.72 4.53
C ARG A 59 -5.93 15.28 4.10
N GLY A 60 -5.56 15.19 2.82
CA GLY A 60 -4.29 15.71 2.30
C GLY A 60 -3.04 15.04 2.90
N GLY A 61 -3.18 13.86 3.52
CA GLY A 61 -2.11 13.21 4.26
C GLY A 61 -1.90 11.74 3.87
N ARG A 62 -0.82 11.16 4.39
CA ARG A 62 -0.40 9.78 4.05
C ARG A 62 -1.43 8.75 4.52
N CYS A 63 -2.06 8.03 3.59
CA CYS A 63 -3.08 7.03 3.88
C CYS A 63 -2.49 5.61 4.01
N CYS A 64 -3.29 4.65 4.52
CA CYS A 64 -2.84 3.26 4.64
C CYS A 64 -2.43 2.63 3.30
N HIS A 65 -3.06 3.02 2.18
CA HIS A 65 -2.70 2.51 0.85
C HIS A 65 -1.31 2.97 0.41
N GLN A 66 -0.90 4.21 0.73
CA GLN A 66 0.46 4.70 0.47
C GLN A 66 1.50 3.97 1.32
N ILE A 67 1.16 3.65 2.57
CA ILE A 67 2.04 2.88 3.45
C ILE A 67 2.17 1.44 2.90
N ALA A 68 1.06 0.80 2.54
CA ALA A 68 1.05 -0.56 1.97
C ALA A 68 1.88 -0.63 0.67
N ALA A 69 1.67 0.32 -0.24
CA ALA A 69 2.45 0.43 -1.48
C ALA A 69 3.95 0.61 -1.19
N ALA A 70 4.31 1.43 -0.21
CA ALA A 70 5.71 1.61 0.19
C ALA A 70 6.34 0.32 0.73
N ILE A 71 5.62 -0.44 1.57
CA ILE A 71 6.07 -1.73 2.11
C ILE A 71 6.33 -2.71 0.97
N VAL A 72 5.39 -2.87 0.03
CA VAL A 72 5.53 -3.82 -1.08
C VAL A 72 6.65 -3.39 -2.03
N CYS A 73 6.77 -2.09 -2.35
CA CYS A 73 7.90 -1.57 -3.12
C CYS A 73 9.25 -1.88 -2.45
N ALA A 74 9.36 -1.70 -1.13
CA ALA A 74 10.58 -2.02 -0.40
C ALA A 74 10.91 -3.53 -0.45
N ARG A 75 9.89 -4.40 -0.32
CA ARG A 75 10.05 -5.86 -0.46
C ARG A 75 10.54 -6.26 -1.85
N ILE A 76 9.96 -5.72 -2.91
CA ILE A 76 10.37 -6.01 -4.29
C ILE A 76 11.81 -5.55 -4.54
N ARG A 77 12.19 -4.35 -4.06
CA ARG A 77 13.58 -3.86 -4.18
C ARG A 77 14.56 -4.77 -3.44
N ARG A 78 14.20 -5.24 -2.25
CA ARG A 78 15.00 -6.18 -1.48
C ARG A 78 15.17 -7.52 -2.20
N GLN A 79 14.09 -8.10 -2.71
CA GLN A 79 14.13 -9.35 -3.47
C GLN A 79 15.02 -9.25 -4.71
N ARG A 80 14.95 -8.13 -5.44
CA ARG A 80 15.83 -7.89 -6.61
C ARG A 80 17.31 -7.77 -6.21
N CYS A 81 17.61 -7.18 -5.05
CA CYS A 81 18.97 -7.10 -4.53
C CYS A 81 19.48 -8.50 -4.14
N GLU A 82 18.68 -9.27 -3.40
CA GLU A 82 19.02 -10.64 -2.96
C GLU A 82 19.25 -11.58 -4.16
N GLN A 83 18.41 -11.49 -5.20
CA GLN A 83 18.60 -12.26 -6.45
C GLN A 83 19.86 -11.89 -7.23
N HIS A 84 20.31 -10.63 -7.15
CA HIS A 84 21.53 -10.19 -7.82
C HIS A 84 22.79 -10.73 -7.13
N VAL A 85 22.76 -10.91 -5.80
CA VAL A 85 23.90 -11.43 -5.01
C VAL A 85 24.07 -12.94 -5.22
N SER A 86 22.98 -13.69 -5.40
CA SER A 86 23.04 -15.14 -5.65
C SER A 86 23.35 -15.54 -7.10
N GLY A 87 23.42 -14.58 -8.02
CA GLY A 87 23.76 -14.81 -9.44
C GLY A 87 25.25 -14.66 -9.76
N VAL A 88 26.09 -14.40 -8.75
CA VAL A 88 27.55 -14.37 -8.88
C VAL A 88 28.10 -15.67 -8.28
N ALA A 89 28.02 -16.75 -9.04
CA ALA A 89 28.66 -18.03 -8.75
C ALA A 89 29.40 -18.52 -10.00
#